data_AF-A0A0D2R3H6-F1
#
_entry.id   AF-A0A0D2R3H6-F1
#
_cell.length_a   1.000
_cell.length_b   1.000
_cell.length_c   1.000
_cell.angle_alpha   90.00
_cell.angle_beta   90.00
_cell.angle_gamma   90.00
#
_symmetry.space_group_name_H-M   'P 1'
#
loop_
_entity.id
_entity.type
_entity.pdbx_description
1 polymer ?
#
loop_
_entity_poly.entity_id
_entity_poly.type
_entity_poly.pdbx_seq_one_letter_code
_entity_poly.pdbx_strand_id
1 'polypeptide(L)'
;MIFFSAIDFFYVAFIATLLVLSVFSICFILLLRFKSRSSRHLQNFNSLWTVRFLFVIFIILWSLTEVLRLPSFRRFYLYPLFPRLTLPQQANFCKLHLVLSLGFFEPGFLIILLFLLDVSVKKTTHKSFFSVFYVFASCLPLFLLQVYFVFLGGFKVRLPQPFHRTWFIPDMDHGNEALVFCDYPLLSTILFGLFGVIFILCFLLSFWKVVSQVINKALKLRIFALALTILIGLPLQVLLMGMSAFWRPDKPTYNGIAVTVFLITFTFAAVGEGILVIKPIADSLAAAVALVEQQPLRENGQGDDESSSPPPPAEDGLTATKCDA
;
A
#
# COMPACT_ATOMS: atom_id res chain seq x y z
N MET A 1 -18.99 9.07 27.42
CA MET A 1 -19.56 9.16 26.05
C MET A 1 -18.76 10.08 25.12
N ILE A 2 -18.43 11.31 25.53
CA ILE A 2 -17.76 12.31 24.67
C ILE A 2 -16.37 11.84 24.17
N PHE A 3 -15.55 11.24 25.05
CA PHE A 3 -14.20 10.78 24.68
C PHE A 3 -14.20 9.65 23.64
N PHE A 4 -15.14 8.71 23.73
CA PHE A 4 -15.28 7.61 22.75
C PHE A 4 -15.77 8.13 21.39
N SER A 5 -16.68 9.12 21.39
CA SER A 5 -17.12 9.79 20.15
C SER A 5 -15.97 10.53 19.46
N ALA A 6 -15.10 11.21 20.22
CA ALA A 6 -13.96 11.93 19.67
C ALA A 6 -12.92 11.00 19.02
N ILE A 7 -12.61 9.86 19.66
CA ILE A 7 -11.69 8.86 19.10
C ILE A 7 -12.28 8.22 17.85
N ASP A 8 -13.56 7.83 17.86
CA ASP A 8 -14.20 7.24 16.68
C ASP A 8 -14.25 8.25 15.51
N PHE A 9 -14.55 9.53 15.78
CA PHE A 9 -14.49 10.59 14.78
C PHE A 9 -13.07 10.74 14.20
N PHE A 10 -12.05 10.70 15.06
CA PHE A 10 -10.65 10.74 14.64
C PHE A 10 -10.33 9.59 13.68
N TYR A 11 -10.68 8.34 14.01
CA TYR A 11 -10.47 7.21 13.11
C TYR A 11 -11.18 7.41 11.77
N VAL A 12 -12.46 7.80 11.79
CA VAL A 12 -13.25 8.03 10.58
C VAL A 12 -12.64 9.13 9.70
N ALA A 13 -12.18 10.24 10.28
CA ALA A 13 -11.56 11.34 9.54
C ALA A 13 -10.26 10.92 8.84
N PHE A 14 -9.39 10.17 9.52
CA PHE A 14 -8.15 9.65 8.94
C PHE A 14 -8.43 8.59 7.87
N ILE A 15 -9.36 7.67 8.12
CA ILE A 15 -9.77 6.66 7.14
C ILE A 15 -10.36 7.32 5.89
N ALA A 16 -11.25 8.30 6.05
CA ALA A 16 -11.83 9.03 4.93
C ALA A 16 -10.74 9.74 4.10
N THR A 17 -9.77 10.36 4.77
CA THR A 17 -8.62 11.00 4.12
C THR A 17 -7.80 10.00 3.31
N LEU A 18 -7.54 8.82 3.88
CA LEU A 18 -6.80 7.75 3.21
C LEU A 18 -7.57 7.22 1.99
N LEU A 19 -8.88 7.02 2.10
CA LEU A 19 -9.73 6.58 0.99
C LEU A 19 -9.76 7.62 -0.15
N VAL A 20 -9.83 8.91 0.18
CA VAL A 20 -9.73 9.98 -0.84
C VAL A 20 -8.38 9.94 -1.53
N LEU A 21 -7.29 9.77 -0.78
CA LEU A 21 -5.95 9.61 -1.34
C LEU A 21 -5.87 8.39 -2.27
N SER A 22 -6.42 7.25 -1.87
CA SER A 22 -6.45 6.02 -2.68
C SER A 22 -7.27 6.19 -3.96
N VAL A 23 -8.43 6.85 -3.91
CA VAL A 23 -9.24 7.15 -5.10
C VAL A 23 -8.44 8.05 -6.06
N PHE A 24 -7.78 9.08 -5.53
CA PHE A 24 -6.90 9.94 -6.32
C PHE A 24 -5.75 9.16 -6.96
N SER A 25 -5.09 8.27 -6.20
CA SER A 25 -4.05 7.36 -6.69
C SER A 25 -4.55 6.47 -7.84
N ILE A 26 -5.75 5.89 -7.73
CA ILE A 26 -6.37 5.08 -8.80
C ILE A 26 -6.60 5.92 -10.05
N CYS A 27 -7.17 7.12 -9.91
CA CYS A 27 -7.37 8.03 -11.03
C CYS A 27 -6.06 8.32 -11.76
N PHE A 28 -4.98 8.60 -11.03
CA PHE A 28 -3.64 8.81 -11.62
C PHE A 28 -3.12 7.59 -12.37
N ILE A 29 -3.28 6.38 -11.82
CA ILE A 29 -2.90 5.13 -12.49
C ILE A 29 -3.69 4.95 -13.79
N LEU A 30 -5.00 5.20 -13.78
CA LEU A 30 -5.87 5.06 -14.95
C LEU A 30 -5.56 6.11 -16.02
N LEU A 31 -5.30 7.36 -15.62
CA LEU A 31 -4.89 8.44 -16.51
C LEU A 31 -3.57 8.09 -17.22
N LEU A 32 -2.58 7.59 -16.46
CA LEU A 32 -1.31 7.15 -17.04
C LEU A 32 -1.51 5.97 -17.98
N ARG A 33 -2.38 5.01 -17.65
CA ARG A 33 -2.70 3.88 -18.54
C ARG A 33 -3.29 4.36 -19.86
N PHE A 34 -4.26 5.27 -19.80
CA PHE A 34 -4.92 5.81 -20.99
C PHE A 34 -3.91 6.56 -21.87
N LYS A 35 -3.10 7.44 -21.28
CA LYS A 35 -2.08 8.21 -22.00
C LYS A 35 -0.95 7.33 -22.54
N SER A 36 -0.56 6.28 -21.81
CA SER A 36 0.45 5.31 -22.27
C SER A 36 0.03 4.53 -23.51
N ARG A 37 -1.27 4.38 -23.77
CA ARG A 37 -1.75 3.75 -25.01
C ARG A 37 -1.44 4.60 -26.25
N SER A 38 -1.33 5.92 -26.06
CA SER A 38 -1.07 6.89 -27.13
C SER A 38 0.43 7.11 -27.39
N SER A 39 1.31 6.96 -26.39
CA SER A 39 2.74 7.29 -26.50
C SER A 39 3.67 6.11 -26.19
N ARG A 40 4.57 5.78 -27.13
CA ARG A 40 5.56 4.67 -27.00
C ARG A 40 6.51 4.84 -25.80
N HIS A 41 6.88 6.08 -25.44
CA HIS A 41 7.76 6.37 -24.29
C HIS A 41 7.18 5.93 -22.93
N LEU A 42 5.85 5.91 -22.79
CA LEU A 42 5.17 5.55 -21.54
C LEU A 42 4.90 4.04 -21.40
N GLN A 43 5.07 3.25 -22.46
CA GLN A 43 4.77 1.81 -22.43
C GLN A 43 5.63 1.00 -21.45
N ASN A 44 6.89 1.39 -21.22
CA ASN A 44 7.73 0.72 -20.22
C ASN A 44 7.22 0.93 -18.78
N PHE A 45 6.59 2.07 -18.48
CA PHE A 45 5.97 2.31 -17.17
C PHE A 45 4.65 1.54 -16.98
N ASN A 46 4.01 1.13 -18.08
CA ASN A 46 2.75 0.39 -18.04
C ASN A 46 2.90 -1.03 -17.47
N SER A 47 4.09 -1.64 -17.47
CA SER A 47 4.25 -3.00 -16.93
C SER A 47 3.94 -3.08 -15.41
N LEU A 48 4.23 -2.02 -14.65
CA LEU A 48 4.11 -2.00 -13.18
C LEU A 48 2.76 -1.50 -12.66
N TRP A 49 1.88 -1.07 -13.58
CA TRP A 49 0.61 -0.44 -13.21
C TRP A 49 -0.29 -1.39 -12.39
N THR A 50 -0.26 -2.70 -12.66
CA THR A 50 -1.07 -3.70 -11.97
C THR A 50 -0.65 -3.84 -10.51
N VAL A 51 0.65 -3.81 -10.25
CA VAL A 51 1.18 -3.93 -8.88
C VAL A 51 0.89 -2.67 -8.07
N ARG A 52 1.03 -1.48 -8.68
CA ARG A 52 0.62 -0.21 -8.04
C ARG A 52 -0.88 -0.16 -7.77
N PHE A 53 -1.69 -0.64 -8.70
CA PHE A 53 -3.14 -0.74 -8.51
C PHE A 53 -3.51 -1.72 -7.39
N LEU A 54 -2.84 -2.88 -7.36
CA LEU A 54 -3.00 -3.86 -6.29
C LEU A 54 -2.62 -3.28 -4.92
N PHE A 55 -1.53 -2.50 -4.84
CA PHE A 55 -1.12 -1.80 -3.62
C PHE A 55 -2.24 -0.91 -3.06
N VAL A 56 -2.84 -0.08 -3.92
CA VAL A 56 -3.93 0.83 -3.53
C VAL A 56 -5.19 0.05 -3.14
N ILE A 57 -5.50 -1.05 -3.83
CA ILE A 57 -6.62 -1.94 -3.43
C ILE A 57 -6.40 -2.49 -2.02
N PHE A 58 -5.20 -2.97 -1.70
CA PHE A 58 -4.89 -3.49 -0.36
C PHE A 58 -5.08 -2.42 0.72
N ILE A 59 -4.70 -1.17 0.44
CA ILE A 59 -4.90 -0.04 1.36
C ILE A 59 -6.38 0.29 1.54
N ILE A 60 -7.17 0.31 0.46
CA ILE A 60 -8.62 0.51 0.54
C ILE A 60 -9.26 -0.61 1.37
N LEU A 61 -8.92 -1.87 1.10
CA LEU A 61 -9.48 -3.01 1.82
C LEU A 61 -9.08 -3.00 3.30
N TRP A 62 -7.82 -2.68 3.62
CA TRP A 62 -7.38 -2.48 5.00
C TRP A 62 -8.19 -1.37 5.69
N SER A 63 -8.35 -0.22 5.04
CA SER A 63 -9.11 0.92 5.55
C SER A 63 -10.57 0.54 5.83
N LEU A 64 -11.20 -0.23 4.93
CA LEU A 64 -12.55 -0.74 5.13
C LEU A 64 -12.62 -1.71 6.32
N THR A 65 -11.62 -2.57 6.50
CA THR A 65 -11.58 -3.44 7.68
C THR A 65 -11.39 -2.67 8.98
N GLU A 66 -10.66 -1.56 8.97
CA GLU A 66 -10.51 -0.67 10.13
C GLU A 66 -11.84 0.01 10.51
N VAL A 67 -12.66 0.39 9.53
CA VAL A 67 -14.03 0.88 9.79
C VAL A 67 -14.87 -0.19 10.49
N LEU A 68 -14.77 -1.46 10.05
CA LEU A 68 -15.48 -2.58 10.68
C LEU A 68 -15.05 -2.82 12.14
N ARG A 69 -13.83 -2.40 12.52
CA ARG A 69 -13.34 -2.47 13.91
C ARG A 69 -14.05 -1.48 14.83
N LEU A 70 -14.55 -0.35 14.32
CA LEU A 70 -15.13 0.70 15.14
C LEU A 70 -16.48 0.27 15.75
N PRO A 71 -16.65 0.36 17.08
CA PRO A 71 -17.89 -0.02 17.76
C PRO A 71 -19.06 0.86 17.34
N SER A 72 -18.84 2.18 17.17
CA SER A 72 -19.88 3.10 16.72
C SER A 72 -20.36 2.78 15.30
N PHE A 73 -19.45 2.46 14.38
CA PHE A 73 -19.85 2.08 13.02
C PHE A 73 -20.70 0.80 13.02
N ARG A 74 -20.29 -0.22 13.81
CA ARG A 74 -21.11 -1.42 13.99
C ARG A 74 -22.49 -1.09 14.57
N ARG A 75 -22.54 -0.16 15.54
CA ARG A 75 -23.79 0.24 16.19
C ARG A 75 -24.75 0.98 15.29
N PHE A 76 -24.27 1.97 14.56
CA PHE A 76 -25.13 2.87 13.77
C PHE A 76 -25.46 2.31 12.39
N TYR A 77 -24.57 1.53 11.77
CA TYR A 77 -24.76 1.08 10.39
C TYR A 77 -25.02 -0.43 10.28
N LEU A 78 -24.30 -1.27 11.03
CA LEU A 78 -24.44 -2.74 10.90
C LEU A 78 -25.61 -3.31 11.69
N TYR A 79 -25.85 -2.89 12.93
CA TYR A 79 -26.95 -3.44 13.74
C TYR A 79 -28.35 -3.12 13.21
N PRO A 80 -28.64 -1.90 12.70
CA PRO A 80 -29.93 -1.62 12.09
C PRO A 80 -30.16 -2.43 10.80
N LEU A 81 -29.08 -2.71 10.05
CA LEU A 81 -29.14 -3.49 8.81
C LEU A 81 -29.26 -5.00 9.07
N PHE A 82 -28.73 -5.48 10.20
CA PHE A 82 -28.78 -6.89 10.59
C PHE A 82 -29.23 -7.05 12.05
N PRO A 83 -30.55 -6.91 12.33
CA PRO A 83 -31.09 -6.90 13.70
C PRO A 83 -31.01 -8.26 14.42
N ARG A 84 -30.59 -9.34 13.76
CA ARG A 84 -30.44 -10.69 14.33
C ARG A 84 -29.01 -11.05 14.75
N LEU A 85 -28.08 -10.10 14.81
CA LEU A 85 -26.70 -10.39 15.21
C LEU A 85 -26.63 -10.79 16.69
N THR A 86 -26.38 -12.07 16.93
CA THR A 86 -26.11 -12.61 18.26
C THR A 86 -24.71 -12.18 18.76
N LEU A 87 -24.51 -12.07 20.08
CA LEU A 87 -23.21 -11.75 20.72
C LEU A 87 -22.00 -12.55 20.16
N PRO A 88 -22.09 -13.88 19.88
CA PRO A 88 -20.98 -14.63 19.26
C PRO A 88 -20.68 -14.21 17.81
N GLN A 89 -21.67 -13.74 17.05
CA GLN A 89 -21.44 -13.21 15.71
C GLN A 89 -20.69 -11.88 15.77
N GLN A 90 -20.90 -11.05 16.80
CA GLN A 90 -20.13 -9.82 17.01
C GLN A 90 -18.64 -10.12 17.27
N ALA A 91 -18.35 -11.13 18.09
CA ALA A 91 -16.98 -11.60 18.33
C ALA A 91 -16.28 -12.09 17.04
N ASN A 92 -17.03 -12.70 16.12
CA ASN A 92 -16.48 -13.15 14.84
C ASN A 92 -16.07 -11.99 13.92
N PHE A 93 -16.70 -10.82 14.01
CA PHE A 93 -16.25 -9.64 13.26
C PHE A 93 -14.89 -9.13 13.75
N CYS A 94 -14.64 -9.15 15.06
CA CYS A 94 -13.32 -8.83 15.61
C CYS A 94 -12.26 -9.84 15.14
N LYS A 95 -12.58 -11.14 15.14
CA LYS A 95 -11.70 -12.18 14.60
C LYS A 95 -11.42 -12.00 13.11
N LEU A 96 -12.46 -11.70 12.33
CA LEU A 96 -12.34 -11.47 10.89
C LEU A 96 -11.48 -10.24 10.59
N HIS A 97 -11.76 -9.11 11.25
CA HIS A 97 -10.96 -7.89 11.15
C HIS A 97 -9.48 -8.19 11.41
N LEU A 98 -9.21 -8.94 12.49
CA LEU A 98 -7.86 -9.27 12.90
C LEU A 98 -7.12 -10.11 11.85
N VAL A 99 -7.74 -11.20 11.39
CA VAL A 99 -7.15 -12.10 10.40
C VAL A 99 -6.96 -11.40 9.05
N LEU A 100 -7.90 -10.57 8.63
CA LEU A 100 -7.80 -9.82 7.38
C LEU A 100 -6.73 -8.72 7.46
N SER A 101 -6.73 -7.94 8.53
CA SER A 101 -5.80 -6.82 8.69
C SER A 101 -4.36 -7.32 8.87
N LEU A 102 -4.09 -8.08 9.95
CA LEU A 102 -2.75 -8.56 10.29
C LEU A 102 -2.29 -9.77 9.46
N GLY A 103 -3.21 -10.57 8.96
CA GLY A 103 -2.87 -11.79 8.21
C GLY A 103 -2.73 -11.58 6.71
N PHE A 104 -3.36 -10.54 6.14
CA PHE A 104 -3.42 -10.40 4.69
C PHE A 104 -3.14 -8.99 4.19
N PHE A 105 -3.87 -7.98 4.66
CA PHE A 105 -3.78 -6.64 4.09
C PHE A 105 -2.48 -5.91 4.47
N GLU A 106 -2.12 -5.88 5.76
CA GLU A 106 -0.85 -5.28 6.20
C GLU A 106 0.38 -5.98 5.62
N PRO A 107 0.51 -7.31 5.74
CA PRO A 107 1.60 -8.04 5.09
C PRO A 107 1.64 -7.83 3.58
N GLY A 108 0.47 -7.77 2.94
CA GLY A 108 0.36 -7.64 1.50
C GLY A 108 0.83 -6.30 0.98
N PHE A 109 0.40 -5.17 1.58
CA PHE A 109 0.92 -3.88 1.13
C PHE A 109 2.42 -3.74 1.46
N LEU A 110 2.92 -4.33 2.56
CA LEU A 110 4.36 -4.34 2.87
C LEU A 110 5.17 -5.12 1.81
N ILE A 111 4.73 -6.32 1.43
CA ILE A 111 5.36 -7.12 0.38
C ILE A 111 5.33 -6.39 -0.97
N ILE A 112 4.20 -5.77 -1.32
CA ILE A 112 4.09 -4.98 -2.56
C ILE A 112 5.05 -3.78 -2.51
N LEU A 113 5.17 -3.10 -1.37
CA LEU A 113 6.11 -2.01 -1.17
C LEU A 113 7.55 -2.46 -1.39
N LEU A 114 7.95 -3.60 -0.82
CA LEU A 114 9.27 -4.21 -1.06
C LEU A 114 9.50 -4.49 -2.54
N PHE A 115 8.50 -5.08 -3.21
CA PHE A 115 8.58 -5.39 -4.63
C PHE A 115 8.72 -4.12 -5.49
N LEU A 116 7.91 -3.09 -5.24
CA LEU A 116 7.98 -1.82 -5.95
C LEU A 116 9.32 -1.12 -5.73
N LEU A 117 9.92 -1.26 -4.54
CA LEU A 117 11.24 -0.71 -4.23
C LEU A 117 12.35 -1.47 -4.99
N ASP A 118 12.34 -2.81 -5.00
CA ASP A 118 13.34 -3.62 -5.74
C ASP A 118 13.28 -3.37 -7.25
N VAL A 119 12.06 -3.34 -7.83
CA VAL A 119 11.88 -3.09 -9.27
C VAL A 119 12.19 -1.64 -9.65
N SER A 120 12.01 -0.67 -8.75
CA SER A 120 12.42 0.72 -9.04
C SER A 120 13.94 0.86 -9.26
N VAL A 121 14.73 -0.14 -8.86
CA VAL A 121 16.19 -0.15 -8.97
C VAL A 121 16.69 -1.13 -10.02
N LYS A 122 16.12 -2.33 -10.08
CA LYS A 122 16.47 -3.29 -11.13
C LYS A 122 15.75 -2.93 -12.41
N LYS A 123 16.51 -2.68 -13.49
CA LYS A 123 15.99 -2.57 -14.87
C LYS A 123 15.51 -3.92 -15.44
N THR A 124 15.09 -4.86 -14.58
CA THR A 124 14.65 -6.19 -15.00
C THR A 124 13.13 -6.18 -15.18
N THR A 125 12.69 -6.34 -16.41
CA THR A 125 11.28 -6.38 -16.77
C THR A 125 10.65 -7.69 -16.30
N HIS A 126 10.11 -7.72 -15.08
CA HIS A 126 9.27 -8.83 -14.62
C HIS A 126 7.90 -8.77 -15.31
N LYS A 127 7.37 -9.93 -15.73
CA LYS A 127 6.00 -10.06 -16.24
C LYS A 127 5.02 -9.76 -15.10
N SER A 128 4.24 -8.68 -15.24
CA SER A 128 3.29 -8.16 -14.24
C SER A 128 2.43 -9.22 -13.52
N PHE A 129 1.91 -10.20 -14.26
CA PHE A 129 1.03 -11.24 -13.72
C PHE A 129 1.72 -12.14 -12.67
N PHE A 130 2.99 -12.49 -12.89
CA PHE A 130 3.75 -13.31 -11.93
C PHE A 130 4.04 -12.54 -10.64
N SER A 131 4.20 -11.22 -10.72
CA SER A 131 4.38 -10.37 -9.54
C SER A 131 3.13 -10.35 -8.66
N VAL A 132 1.93 -10.28 -9.27
CA VAL A 132 0.66 -10.36 -8.53
C VAL A 132 0.54 -11.70 -7.83
N PHE A 133 0.79 -12.80 -8.55
CA PHE A 133 0.78 -14.14 -7.96
C PHE A 133 1.79 -14.28 -6.81
N TYR A 134 3.01 -13.75 -6.98
CA TYR A 134 4.04 -13.77 -5.94
C TYR A 134 3.60 -13.05 -4.66
N VAL A 135 2.95 -11.89 -4.78
CA VAL A 135 2.41 -11.15 -3.62
C VAL A 135 1.40 -12.00 -2.87
N PHE A 136 0.40 -12.55 -3.56
CA PHE A 136 -0.62 -13.39 -2.94
C PHE A 136 -0.03 -14.65 -2.29
N ALA A 137 0.87 -15.33 -3.00
CA ALA A 137 1.56 -16.52 -2.49
C ALA A 137 2.41 -16.21 -1.25
N SER A 138 3.02 -15.03 -1.18
CA SER A 138 3.84 -14.60 -0.04
C SER A 138 3.00 -14.24 1.20
N CYS A 139 1.77 -13.73 1.01
CA CYS A 139 0.86 -13.41 2.12
C CYS A 139 0.14 -14.64 2.67
N LEU A 140 -0.04 -15.65 1.84
CA LEU A 140 -0.86 -16.83 2.14
C LEU A 140 -0.40 -17.61 3.39
N PRO A 141 0.91 -17.85 3.64
CA PRO A 141 1.36 -18.55 4.84
C PRO A 141 0.92 -17.86 6.13
N LEU A 142 1.10 -16.54 6.22
CA LEU A 142 0.72 -15.78 7.41
C LEU A 142 -0.79 -15.71 7.56
N PHE A 143 -1.53 -15.52 6.47
CA PHE A 143 -2.99 -15.54 6.47
C PHE A 143 -3.53 -16.87 7.00
N LEU A 144 -3.07 -18.00 6.46
CA LEU A 144 -3.48 -19.33 6.90
C LEU A 144 -3.14 -19.57 8.37
N LEU A 145 -1.96 -19.13 8.81
CA LEU A 145 -1.54 -19.26 10.20
C LEU A 145 -2.45 -18.47 11.14
N GLN A 146 -2.78 -17.22 10.79
CA GLN A 146 -3.72 -16.39 11.54
C GLN A 146 -5.13 -17.01 11.57
N VAL A 147 -5.65 -17.50 10.44
CA VAL A 147 -6.94 -18.21 10.38
C VAL A 147 -6.93 -19.41 11.32
N TYR A 148 -5.89 -20.24 11.26
CA TYR A 148 -5.75 -21.44 12.07
C TYR A 148 -5.78 -21.11 13.57
N PHE A 149 -4.96 -20.16 14.02
CA PHE A 149 -4.88 -19.84 15.44
C PHE A 149 -6.12 -19.12 15.98
N VAL A 150 -6.72 -18.21 15.20
CA VAL A 150 -7.84 -17.36 15.65
C VAL A 150 -9.19 -18.08 15.57
N PHE A 151 -9.43 -18.85 14.50
CA PHE A 151 -10.71 -19.53 14.28
C PHE A 151 -10.72 -20.97 14.76
N LEU A 152 -9.65 -21.74 14.50
CA LEU A 152 -9.60 -23.14 14.89
C LEU A 152 -9.08 -23.37 16.32
N GLY A 153 -8.78 -22.28 17.05
CA GLY A 153 -8.37 -22.33 18.45
C GLY A 153 -7.08 -23.13 18.60
N GLY A 154 -6.03 -22.68 17.88
CA GLY A 154 -4.92 -23.45 17.32
C GLY A 154 -4.18 -24.46 18.19
N PHE A 155 -4.46 -24.58 19.48
CA PHE A 155 -4.24 -25.79 20.27
C PHE A 155 -5.24 -25.84 21.43
N LYS A 156 -5.77 -27.02 21.79
CA LYS A 156 -6.46 -27.29 23.09
C LYS A 156 -5.49 -27.18 24.29
N VAL A 157 -4.44 -26.39 24.16
CA VAL A 157 -3.47 -26.13 25.23
C VAL A 157 -4.04 -24.99 26.06
N ARG A 158 -4.07 -25.18 27.38
CA ARG A 158 -4.61 -24.25 28.37
C ARG A 158 -3.71 -23.00 28.46
N LEU A 159 -3.72 -22.19 27.41
CA LEU A 159 -2.96 -20.93 27.34
C LEU A 159 -3.68 -19.85 28.16
N PRO A 160 -2.94 -18.97 28.87
CA PRO A 160 -3.54 -17.89 29.65
C PRO A 160 -4.45 -16.99 28.80
N GLN A 161 -5.47 -16.40 29.42
CA GLN A 161 -6.44 -15.50 28.75
C GLN A 161 -5.84 -14.43 27.80
N PRO A 162 -4.71 -13.75 28.09
CA PRO A 162 -4.14 -12.76 27.16
C PRO A 162 -3.62 -13.32 25.83
N PHE A 163 -3.44 -14.65 25.70
CA PHE A 163 -2.92 -15.26 24.47
C PHE A 163 -3.99 -15.52 23.41
N HIS A 164 -5.26 -15.57 23.77
CA HIS A 164 -6.36 -15.93 22.86
C HIS A 164 -7.55 -14.97 22.90
N ARG A 165 -7.54 -13.96 23.79
CA ARG A 165 -8.61 -12.98 23.88
C ARG A 165 -8.59 -12.04 22.68
N THR A 166 -9.58 -12.17 21.81
CA THR A 166 -9.76 -11.29 20.63
C THR A 166 -10.83 -10.22 20.84
N TRP A 167 -11.52 -10.25 21.97
CA TRP A 167 -12.58 -9.30 22.30
C TRP A 167 -12.81 -9.15 23.80
N PHE A 168 -13.35 -8.01 24.20
CA PHE A 168 -13.81 -7.75 25.57
C PHE A 168 -15.08 -6.89 25.57
N ILE A 169 -15.83 -6.98 26.66
CA ILE A 169 -16.96 -6.09 26.96
C ILE A 169 -16.50 -5.25 28.16
N PRO A 170 -16.47 -3.92 28.07
CA PRO A 170 -16.20 -3.06 29.21
C PRO A 170 -17.38 -3.14 30.18
N ASP A 171 -17.08 -3.33 31.48
CA ASP A 171 -18.08 -3.25 32.54
C ASP A 171 -18.51 -1.78 32.67
N MET A 172 -19.65 -1.44 32.06
CA MET A 172 -20.29 -0.14 32.22
C MET A 172 -21.47 -0.34 33.16
N ASP A 173 -21.33 0.20 34.37
CA ASP A 173 -22.39 0.22 35.37
C ASP A 173 -23.60 1.00 34.82
N HIS A 174 -24.79 0.40 34.95
CA HIS A 174 -26.10 0.93 34.58
C HIS A 174 -26.45 1.14 33.08
N GLY A 175 -27.19 0.17 32.53
CA GLY A 175 -28.34 0.43 31.64
C GLY A 175 -28.10 0.59 30.15
N ASN A 176 -26.89 0.40 29.62
CA ASN A 176 -26.63 0.43 28.18
C ASN A 176 -26.19 -0.94 27.65
N GLU A 177 -26.67 -1.26 26.44
CA GLU A 177 -26.37 -2.49 25.70
C GLU A 177 -24.86 -2.77 25.64
N ALA A 178 -24.46 -4.02 25.91
CA ALA A 178 -23.06 -4.44 25.96
C ALA A 178 -22.34 -4.21 24.61
N LEU A 179 -21.37 -3.29 24.57
CA LEU A 179 -20.55 -3.01 23.38
C LEU A 179 -19.30 -3.91 23.37
N VAL A 180 -19.15 -4.72 22.31
CA VAL A 180 -17.97 -5.58 22.12
C VAL A 180 -16.84 -4.77 21.47
N PHE A 181 -15.65 -4.79 22.08
CA PHE A 181 -14.42 -4.19 21.57
C PHE A 181 -13.46 -5.28 21.08
N CYS A 182 -12.71 -4.99 20.02
CA CYS A 182 -11.72 -5.92 19.47
C CYS A 182 -10.37 -5.69 20.15
N ASP A 183 -9.68 -6.79 20.47
CA ASP A 183 -8.35 -6.80 21.08
C ASP A 183 -7.40 -7.67 20.23
N TYR A 184 -6.12 -7.36 20.28
CA TYR A 184 -5.08 -8.06 19.56
C TYR A 184 -4.47 -9.14 20.47
N PRO A 185 -4.72 -10.44 20.24
CA PRO A 185 -4.16 -11.48 21.07
C PRO A 185 -2.65 -11.55 20.83
N LEU A 186 -1.89 -11.82 21.89
CA LEU A 186 -0.42 -11.92 21.83
C LEU A 186 0.07 -12.85 20.73
N LEU A 187 -0.63 -13.96 20.51
CA LEU A 187 -0.24 -14.96 19.52
C LEU A 187 -0.24 -14.37 18.11
N SER A 188 -1.28 -13.63 17.74
CA SER A 188 -1.35 -12.97 16.43
C SER A 188 -0.29 -11.89 16.28
N THR A 189 0.02 -11.17 17.36
CA THR A 189 1.12 -10.19 17.39
C THR A 189 2.48 -10.85 17.20
N ILE A 190 2.73 -12.01 17.82
CA ILE A 190 3.98 -12.77 17.64
C ILE A 190 4.13 -13.23 16.19
N LEU A 191 3.08 -13.75 15.58
CA LEU A 191 3.10 -14.20 14.18
C LEU A 191 3.38 -13.04 13.22
N PHE A 192 2.70 -11.91 13.41
CA PHE A 192 2.93 -10.70 12.64
C PHE A 192 4.34 -10.14 12.88
N GLY A 193 4.82 -10.18 14.12
CA GLY A 193 6.17 -9.77 14.49
C GLY A 193 7.26 -10.61 13.82
N LEU A 194 7.09 -11.93 13.76
CA LEU A 194 8.02 -12.83 13.05
C LEU A 194 8.08 -12.50 11.56
N PHE A 195 6.92 -12.29 10.93
CA PHE A 195 6.86 -11.78 9.56
C PHE A 195 7.58 -10.44 9.43
N GLY A 196 7.35 -9.51 10.36
CA GLY A 196 8.00 -8.21 10.39
C GLY A 196 9.52 -8.29 10.45
N VAL A 197 10.09 -9.21 11.25
CA VAL A 197 11.54 -9.43 11.31
C VAL A 197 12.09 -9.90 9.95
N ILE A 198 11.46 -10.92 9.36
CA ILE A 198 11.85 -11.45 8.04
C ILE A 198 11.75 -10.34 6.99
N PHE A 199 10.66 -9.58 7.01
CA PHE A 199 10.42 -8.46 6.11
C PHE A 199 11.48 -7.38 6.26
N ILE A 200 11.82 -6.94 7.48
CA ILE A 200 12.83 -5.92 7.74
C ILE A 200 14.20 -6.36 7.21
N LEU A 201 14.59 -7.62 7.43
CA LEU A 201 15.85 -8.16 6.88
C LEU A 201 15.87 -8.08 5.35
N CYS A 202 14.82 -8.57 4.69
CA CYS A 202 14.68 -8.48 3.24
C CYS A 202 14.69 -7.02 2.75
N PHE A 203 13.99 -6.14 3.46
CA PHE A 203 13.88 -4.73 3.14
C PHE A 203 15.22 -4.00 3.27
N LEU A 204 15.98 -4.26 4.32
CA LEU A 204 17.33 -3.71 4.51
C LEU A 204 18.28 -4.16 3.40
N LEU A 205 18.22 -5.44 3.00
CA LEU A 205 19.04 -5.96 1.90
C LEU A 205 18.71 -5.26 0.57
N SER A 206 17.42 -5.09 0.27
CA SER A 206 16.97 -4.36 -0.91
C SER A 206 17.35 -2.88 -0.84
N PHE A 207 17.16 -2.25 0.32
CA PHE A 207 17.51 -0.86 0.56
C PHE A 207 19.01 -0.59 0.41
N TRP A 208 19.86 -1.47 0.95
CA TRP A 208 21.31 -1.36 0.81
C TRP A 208 21.75 -1.43 -0.66
N LYS A 209 21.16 -2.36 -1.43
CA LYS A 209 21.37 -2.44 -2.88
C LYS A 209 20.98 -1.13 -3.57
N VAL A 210 19.82 -0.57 -3.22
CA VAL A 210 19.37 0.72 -3.77
C VAL A 210 20.40 1.80 -3.48
N VAL A 211 20.76 2.00 -2.21
CA VAL A 211 21.69 3.06 -1.78
C VAL A 211 23.05 2.94 -2.45
N SER A 212 23.50 1.72 -2.77
CA SER A 212 24.76 1.47 -3.48
C SER A 212 24.69 1.78 -4.98
N GLN A 213 23.50 1.76 -5.60
CA GLN A 213 23.34 1.87 -7.06
C GLN A 213 22.86 3.24 -7.54
N VAL A 214 22.21 4.06 -6.69
CA VAL A 214 21.70 5.38 -7.11
C VAL A 214 22.72 6.50 -6.91
N ILE A 215 23.12 7.11 -8.03
CA ILE A 215 23.89 8.38 -8.10
C ILE A 215 22.97 9.60 -7.86
N ASN A 216 21.65 9.49 -8.09
CA ASN A 216 20.72 10.61 -7.96
C ASN A 216 20.33 10.89 -6.50
N LYS A 217 20.77 12.05 -5.98
CA LYS A 217 20.50 12.55 -4.62
C LYS A 217 19.01 12.70 -4.31
N ALA A 218 18.18 13.10 -5.29
CA ALA A 218 16.76 13.33 -5.08
C ALA A 218 15.94 12.03 -4.98
N LEU A 219 16.29 11.02 -5.79
CA LEU A 219 15.65 9.69 -5.71
C LEU A 219 16.05 8.99 -4.41
N LYS A 220 17.32 9.12 -4.00
CA LYS A 220 17.86 8.57 -2.75
C LYS A 220 17.14 9.12 -1.52
N LEU A 221 16.87 10.43 -1.46
CA LEU A 221 16.19 11.04 -0.31
C LEU A 221 14.76 10.48 -0.11
N ARG A 222 14.03 10.28 -1.21
CA ARG A 222 12.64 9.77 -1.17
C ARG A 222 12.60 8.34 -0.65
N ILE A 223 13.49 7.49 -1.16
CA ILE A 223 13.58 6.09 -0.74
C ILE A 223 14.08 5.99 0.70
N PHE A 224 14.99 6.88 1.12
CA PHE A 224 15.43 6.98 2.51
C PHE A 224 14.28 7.34 3.46
N ALA A 225 13.43 8.31 3.08
CA ALA A 225 12.25 8.67 3.86
C ALA A 225 11.28 7.50 4.01
N LEU A 226 10.97 6.79 2.91
CA LEU A 226 10.15 5.57 2.93
C LEU A 226 10.76 4.51 3.85
N ALA A 227 12.07 4.26 3.72
CA ALA A 227 12.77 3.26 4.50
C ALA A 227 12.79 3.58 5.98
N LEU A 228 13.05 4.83 6.36
CA LEU A 228 13.05 5.26 7.75
C LEU A 228 11.68 5.06 8.40
N THR A 229 10.62 5.45 7.69
CA THR A 229 9.23 5.26 8.15
C THR A 229 8.93 3.79 8.45
N ILE A 230 9.28 2.89 7.53
CA ILE A 230 9.01 1.45 7.68
C ILE A 230 9.91 0.80 8.74
N LEU A 231 11.21 1.10 8.74
CA LEU A 231 12.18 0.50 9.66
C LEU A 231 11.96 0.89 11.12
N ILE A 232 11.52 2.12 11.38
CA ILE A 232 11.21 2.58 12.73
C ILE A 232 9.77 2.19 13.10
N GLY A 233 8.83 2.43 12.20
CA GLY A 233 7.43 2.23 12.48
C GLY A 233 7.08 0.77 12.72
N LEU A 234 7.57 -0.17 11.88
CA LEU A 234 7.08 -1.56 11.94
C LEU A 234 7.47 -2.24 13.26
N PRO A 235 8.72 -2.13 13.77
CA PRO A 235 9.06 -2.60 15.10
C PRO A 235 8.26 -1.90 16.19
N LEU A 236 8.04 -0.58 16.07
CA LEU A 236 7.27 0.18 17.05
C LEU A 236 5.81 -0.30 17.08
N GLN A 237 5.19 -0.56 15.92
CA GLN A 237 3.84 -1.11 15.81
C GLN A 237 3.74 -2.46 16.52
N VAL A 238 4.66 -3.38 16.23
CA VAL A 238 4.71 -4.72 16.85
C VAL A 238 4.93 -4.62 18.36
N LEU A 239 5.83 -3.74 18.81
CA LEU A 239 6.09 -3.51 20.24
C LEU A 239 4.85 -2.99 20.95
N LEU A 240 4.19 -1.98 20.38
CA LEU A 240 2.98 -1.38 20.92
C LEU A 240 1.81 -2.39 20.98
N MET A 241 1.63 -3.20 19.94
CA MET A 241 0.67 -4.31 19.94
C MET A 241 1.02 -5.40 20.96
N GLY A 242 2.31 -5.63 21.25
CA GLY A 242 2.73 -6.55 22.29
C GLY A 242 2.45 -6.01 23.69
N MET A 243 2.73 -4.71 23.89
CA MET A 243 2.48 -3.99 25.14
C MET A 243 0.99 -3.89 25.46
N SER A 244 0.11 -3.73 24.46
CA SER A 244 -1.34 -3.62 24.67
C SER A 244 -1.91 -4.85 25.37
N ALA A 245 -1.35 -6.04 25.15
CA ALA A 245 -1.82 -7.27 25.78
C ALA A 245 -1.48 -7.39 27.27
N PHE A 246 -0.50 -6.63 27.77
CA PHE A 246 -0.19 -6.58 29.21
C PHE A 246 -1.06 -5.57 29.96
N TRP A 247 -1.69 -4.63 29.25
CA TRP A 247 -2.49 -3.58 29.86
C TRP A 247 -3.96 -3.95 29.90
N ARG A 248 -4.65 -3.60 30.99
CA ARG A 248 -6.10 -3.80 31.06
C ARG A 248 -6.82 -2.77 30.16
N PRO A 249 -7.84 -3.20 29.38
CA PRO A 249 -8.50 -2.36 28.38
C PRO A 249 -9.35 -1.21 28.96
N ASP A 250 -9.62 -1.25 30.27
CA ASP A 250 -10.33 -0.25 31.07
C ASP A 250 -9.52 1.03 31.31
N LYS A 251 -8.22 1.06 31.00
CA LYS A 251 -7.36 2.23 31.19
C LYS A 251 -7.21 3.07 29.91
N PRO A 252 -7.18 4.41 30.00
CA PRO A 252 -7.03 5.31 28.83
C PRO A 252 -5.73 5.08 28.05
N THR A 253 -4.72 4.49 28.69
CA THR A 253 -3.45 4.10 28.07
C THR A 253 -3.63 3.06 26.96
N TYR A 254 -4.58 2.12 27.09
CA TYR A 254 -4.86 1.13 26.04
C TYR A 254 -5.37 1.80 24.77
N ASN A 255 -6.30 2.76 24.91
CA ASN A 255 -6.83 3.52 23.78
C ASN A 255 -5.73 4.35 23.09
N GLY A 256 -4.81 4.95 23.85
CA GLY A 256 -3.65 5.67 23.30
C GLY A 256 -2.73 4.77 22.47
N ILE A 257 -2.46 3.55 22.95
CA ILE A 257 -1.66 2.55 22.23
C ILE A 257 -2.36 2.16 20.92
N ALA A 258 -3.66 1.86 20.95
CA ALA A 258 -4.43 1.49 19.76
C ALA A 258 -4.44 2.60 18.70
N VAL A 259 -4.63 3.86 19.12
CA VAL A 259 -4.58 5.03 18.22
C VAL A 259 -3.19 5.19 17.59
N THR A 260 -2.14 4.95 18.37
CA THR A 260 -0.76 5.08 17.89
C THR A 260 -0.43 3.97 16.88
N VAL A 261 -0.84 2.73 17.15
CA VAL A 261 -0.71 1.61 16.21
C VAL A 261 -1.40 1.93 14.89
N PHE A 262 -2.63 2.43 14.93
CA PHE A 262 -3.35 2.85 13.73
C PHE A 262 -2.64 3.98 12.98
N LEU A 263 -2.13 4.99 13.67
CA LEU A 263 -1.40 6.10 13.05
C LEU A 263 -0.11 5.63 12.37
N ILE A 264 0.59 4.65 12.95
CA ILE A 264 1.77 4.05 12.33
C ILE A 264 1.37 3.37 11.01
N THR A 265 0.34 2.51 11.03
CA THR A 265 -0.12 1.82 9.82
C THR A 265 -0.68 2.78 8.76
N PHE A 266 -1.44 3.80 9.18
CA PHE A 266 -1.91 4.88 8.30
C PHE A 266 -0.73 5.58 7.63
N THR A 267 0.34 5.86 8.37
CA THR A 267 1.53 6.52 7.83
C THR A 267 2.22 5.63 6.80
N PHE A 268 2.26 4.30 6.99
CA PHE A 268 2.81 3.38 5.98
C PHE A 268 2.01 3.42 4.69
N ALA A 269 0.69 3.38 4.80
CA ALA A 269 -0.20 3.45 3.65
C ALA A 269 -0.04 4.79 2.92
N ALA A 270 -0.13 5.92 3.63
CA ALA A 270 -0.05 7.26 3.05
C ALA A 270 1.32 7.56 2.42
N VAL A 271 2.41 7.26 3.13
CA VAL A 271 3.79 7.46 2.62
C VAL A 271 4.06 6.50 1.46
N GLY A 272 3.59 5.26 1.55
CA GLY A 272 3.69 4.28 0.48
C GLY A 272 2.97 4.73 -0.79
N GLU A 273 1.72 5.19 -0.70
CA GLU A 273 0.98 5.71 -1.87
C GLU A 273 1.67 6.93 -2.46
N GLY A 274 2.05 7.88 -1.61
CA GLY A 274 2.71 9.11 -2.05
C GLY A 274 4.00 8.83 -2.80
N ILE A 275 4.90 8.01 -2.23
CA ILE A 275 6.25 7.80 -2.77
C ILE A 275 6.27 6.77 -3.91
N LEU A 276 5.44 5.73 -3.87
CA LEU A 276 5.51 4.62 -4.84
C LEU A 276 4.49 4.71 -5.97
N VAL A 277 3.38 5.43 -5.75
CA VAL A 277 2.30 5.58 -6.73
C VAL A 277 2.28 6.99 -7.29
N ILE A 278 1.99 7.98 -6.45
CA ILE A 278 1.71 9.35 -6.93
C ILE A 278 2.96 9.98 -7.53
N LYS A 279 4.08 9.98 -6.80
CA LYS A 279 5.29 10.70 -7.19
C LYS A 279 5.92 10.19 -8.49
N PRO A 280 6.11 8.87 -8.71
CA PRO A 280 6.67 8.37 -9.97
C PRO A 280 5.74 8.65 -11.17
N ILE A 281 4.42 8.65 -10.97
CA ILE A 281 3.46 8.97 -12.01
C ILE A 281 3.53 10.47 -12.35
N ALA A 282 3.55 11.35 -11.34
CA ALA A 282 3.68 12.79 -11.54
C ALA A 282 4.98 13.16 -12.28
N ASP A 283 6.12 12.57 -11.87
CA ASP A 283 7.41 12.79 -12.54
C ASP A 283 7.36 12.33 -14.03
N SER A 284 6.71 11.20 -14.32
CA SER A 284 6.57 10.70 -15.70
C SER A 284 5.66 11.58 -16.56
N LEU A 285 4.61 12.16 -15.96
CA LEU A 285 3.67 13.05 -16.65
C LEU A 285 4.33 14.40 -16.95
N ALA A 286 5.07 14.96 -15.99
CA ALA A 286 5.83 16.19 -16.17
C ALA A 286 6.87 16.05 -17.29
N ALA A 287 7.60 14.93 -17.33
CA ALA A 287 8.53 14.64 -18.42
C ALA A 287 7.81 14.51 -19.78
N ALA A 288 6.63 13.89 -19.82
CA ALA A 288 5.85 13.77 -21.05
C ALA A 288 5.33 15.12 -21.56
N VAL A 289 4.95 16.04 -20.68
CA VAL A 289 4.53 17.40 -21.08
C VAL A 289 5.71 18.21 -21.61
N ALA A 290 6.87 18.15 -20.95
CA ALA A 290 8.08 18.86 -21.39
C ALA A 290 8.52 18.43 -22.81
N LEU A 291 8.40 17.14 -23.15
CA LEU A 291 8.72 16.66 -24.51
C LEU A 291 7.78 17.21 -25.58
N VAL A 292 6.49 17.40 -25.26
CA VAL A 292 5.52 17.98 -26.20
C VAL A 292 5.81 19.47 -26.43
N GLU A 293 6.25 20.19 -25.40
CA GLU A 293 6.61 21.61 -25.50
C GLU A 293 7.89 21.85 -26.31
N GLN A 294 8.82 20.88 -26.33
CA GLN A 294 10.05 20.95 -27.13
C GLN A 294 9.87 20.59 -28.62
N GLN A 295 8.76 19.94 -29.00
CA GLN A 295 8.48 19.60 -30.41
C GLN A 295 8.26 20.81 -31.34
N PRO A 296 7.47 21.86 -30.99
CA PRO A 296 7.26 22.99 -31.89
C PRO A 296 8.52 23.84 -32.16
N LEU A 297 9.54 23.76 -31.30
CA LEU A 297 10.79 24.51 -31.48
C LEU A 297 11.78 23.82 -32.44
N ARG A 298 11.59 22.53 -32.74
CA ARG A 298 12.46 21.77 -33.65
C ARG A 298 12.00 21.80 -35.11
N GLU A 299 10.74 22.09 -35.36
CA GLU A 299 10.17 22.17 -36.72
C GLU A 299 10.41 23.55 -37.37
N ASN A 300 10.64 24.60 -36.57
CA ASN A 300 10.87 25.96 -37.07
C ASN A 300 12.35 26.34 -37.27
N GLY A 301 13.29 25.43 -37.01
CA GLY A 301 14.75 25.66 -37.15
C GLY A 301 15.39 24.99 -38.37
N GLN A 302 14.59 24.41 -39.26
CA GLN A 302 15.04 23.70 -40.46
C GLN A 302 14.35 24.24 -41.73
N GLY A 303 14.05 25.55 -41.75
CA GLY A 303 13.30 26.21 -42.81
C GLY A 303 14.01 27.34 -43.56
N ASP A 304 15.15 27.82 -43.05
CA ASP A 304 15.84 28.98 -43.62
C ASP A 304 17.30 28.64 -43.91
N ASP A 305 17.56 27.92 -45.00
CA ASP A 305 18.77 28.11 -45.79
C ASP A 305 18.56 27.62 -47.23
N GLU A 306 18.82 28.55 -48.15
CA GLU A 306 19.13 28.34 -49.57
C GLU A 306 17.98 28.25 -50.60
N SER A 307 17.31 29.40 -50.82
CA SER A 307 16.83 29.79 -52.14
C SER A 307 17.90 30.64 -52.83
N SER A 308 18.64 30.08 -53.79
CA SER A 308 19.35 30.80 -54.85
C SER A 308 19.72 29.85 -55.99
N SER A 309 18.83 29.72 -56.99
CA SER A 309 19.22 29.22 -58.32
C SER A 309 19.88 30.35 -59.13
N PRO A 310 20.82 30.02 -60.03
CA PRO A 310 20.55 30.25 -61.47
C PRO A 310 21.16 29.13 -62.37
N PRO A 311 21.13 29.22 -63.73
CA PRO A 311 20.33 28.40 -64.67
C PRO A 311 21.13 27.24 -65.33
N PRO A 312 20.50 26.38 -66.17
CA PRO A 312 21.11 25.16 -66.70
C PRO A 312 21.99 25.42 -67.94
N PRO A 313 22.88 24.47 -68.29
CA PRO A 313 22.71 23.90 -69.63
C PRO A 313 23.05 22.40 -69.77
N ALA A 314 22.28 21.81 -70.69
CA ALA A 314 22.63 20.82 -71.71
C ALA A 314 22.97 19.37 -71.35
N GLU A 315 22.30 18.52 -72.14
CA GLU A 315 22.30 17.07 -72.20
C GLU A 315 23.68 16.46 -72.51
N ASP A 316 23.95 15.26 -71.99
CA ASP A 316 24.26 14.10 -72.83
C ASP A 316 24.17 12.81 -72.02
N GLY A 317 23.59 11.79 -72.65
CA GLY A 317 23.12 10.60 -71.99
C GLY A 317 24.13 9.47 -71.76
N LEU A 318 23.53 8.33 -71.47
CA LEU A 318 23.98 6.97 -71.75
C LEU A 318 24.52 6.13 -70.57
N THR A 319 23.92 4.94 -70.52
CA THR A 319 24.38 3.63 -70.02
C THR A 319 24.25 3.22 -68.55
N ALA A 320 23.36 2.22 -68.41
CA ALA A 320 23.29 1.18 -67.41
C ALA A 320 24.62 0.47 -67.09
N THR A 321 24.77 0.04 -65.83
CA THR A 321 25.33 -1.26 -65.38
C THR A 321 25.08 -1.36 -63.87
N LYS A 322 24.11 -2.15 -63.36
CA LYS A 322 24.22 -3.55 -62.92
C LYS A 322 25.65 -4.05 -62.67
N CYS A 323 25.98 -4.36 -61.41
CA CYS A 323 26.67 -5.60 -61.01
C CYS A 323 26.65 -5.80 -59.49
N ASP A 324 26.37 -7.04 -59.12
CA ASP A 324 26.31 -7.64 -57.80
C ASP A 324 27.69 -7.76 -57.12
N ALA A 325 27.71 -7.78 -55.78
CA ALA A 325 28.41 -8.76 -54.95
C ALA A 325 27.90 -8.66 -53.49
#